data_AF-A0A7S3HL34-F1
#
_entry.id   AF-A0A7S3HL34-F1
#
_cell.length_a   1.000
_cell.length_b   1.000
_cell.length_c   1.000
_cell.angle_alpha   90.00
_cell.angle_beta   90.00
_cell.angle_gamma   90.00
#
_symmetry.space_group_name_H-M   'P 1'
#
loop_
_entity.id
_entity.type
_entity.pdbx_description
1 polymer ?
#
loop_
_entity_poly.entity_id
_entity_poly.type
_entity_poly.pdbx_seq_one_letter_code
_entity_poly.pdbx_strand_id
1 'polypeptide(L)'
;DPTGGMTGGLASAFNAIPEMTEKKRSIDMHTNIATALLNEVKARELANYYELEDLFSSQSVGTSVAELDKLFSEDAKGTVLDKTRALMVLYLTKPSMTPQQLESLIAGLEKIDGDAAPLKFLQHQSSIRNMTAASIAATASHTASSNPLSAASVVGSLFSKGEGLLSAGFNSIQNIMPSKKELVICQ
;
A
#
# COMPACT_ATOMS: atom_id res chain seq x y z
N ASP A 1 -1.05 14.16 -67.35
CA ASP A 1 -1.30 15.08 -66.22
C ASP A 1 -0.60 14.64 -64.94
N PRO A 2 0.54 15.26 -64.59
CA PRO A 2 1.20 15.03 -63.30
C PRO A 2 0.64 15.92 -62.16
N THR A 3 -0.42 16.71 -62.39
CA THR A 3 -0.94 17.70 -61.43
C THR A 3 -2.02 17.17 -60.48
N GLY A 4 -2.59 15.98 -60.72
CA GLY A 4 -3.67 15.41 -59.89
C GLY A 4 -3.23 14.79 -58.55
N GLY A 5 -1.96 14.40 -58.42
CA GLY A 5 -1.43 13.83 -57.17
C GLY A 5 -1.11 14.87 -56.08
N MET A 6 -0.76 16.09 -56.49
CA MET A 6 -0.33 17.14 -55.57
C MET A 6 -1.49 17.77 -54.79
N THR A 7 -2.70 17.79 -55.38
CA THR A 7 -3.90 18.37 -54.75
C THR A 7 -4.53 17.42 -53.72
N GLY A 8 -4.50 16.11 -53.96
CA GLY A 8 -4.96 15.09 -53.00
C GLY A 8 -4.05 14.97 -51.77
N GLY A 9 -2.73 15.06 -51.97
CA GLY A 9 -1.77 15.10 -50.87
C GLY A 9 -1.90 16.36 -50.01
N LEU A 10 -2.16 17.52 -50.63
CA LEU A 10 -2.41 18.78 -49.92
C LEU A 10 -3.71 18.72 -49.11
N ALA A 11 -4.82 18.26 -49.69
CA ALA A 11 -6.10 18.17 -49.00
C ALA A 11 -6.06 17.18 -47.82
N SER A 12 -5.36 16.05 -47.99
CA SER A 12 -5.11 15.08 -46.92
C SER A 12 -4.24 15.67 -45.80
N ALA A 13 -3.17 16.39 -46.16
CA ALA A 13 -2.34 17.11 -45.19
C ALA A 13 -3.15 18.17 -44.41
N PHE A 14 -4.05 18.91 -45.07
CA PHE A 14 -4.92 19.88 -44.40
C PHE A 14 -5.87 19.25 -43.37
N ASN A 15 -6.41 18.07 -43.65
CA ASN A 15 -7.25 17.33 -42.70
C ASN A 15 -6.43 16.65 -41.59
N ALA A 16 -5.19 16.22 -41.88
CA ALA A 16 -4.31 15.59 -40.91
C ALA A 16 -3.69 16.58 -39.91
N ILE A 17 -3.54 17.86 -40.25
CA ILE A 17 -2.99 18.89 -39.35
C ILE A 17 -3.79 19.05 -38.04
N PRO A 18 -5.13 19.23 -38.04
CA PRO A 18 -5.89 19.36 -36.80
C PRO A 18 -5.84 18.07 -35.96
N GLU A 19 -5.93 16.89 -36.59
CA GLU A 19 -5.82 15.59 -35.92
C GLU A 19 -4.45 15.42 -35.25
N MET A 20 -3.37 15.74 -35.98
CA MET A 20 -2.00 15.65 -35.46
C MET A 20 -1.74 16.67 -34.33
N THR A 21 -2.39 17.84 -34.40
CA THR A 21 -2.32 18.87 -33.36
C THR A 21 -3.01 18.42 -32.08
N GLU A 22 -4.19 17.79 -32.18
CA GLU A 22 -4.88 17.23 -31.02
C GLU A 22 -4.10 16.08 -30.39
N LYS A 23 -3.55 15.17 -31.21
CA LYS A 23 -2.68 14.09 -30.74
C LYS A 23 -1.43 14.63 -30.03
N LYS A 24 -0.79 15.66 -30.61
CA LYS A 24 0.36 16.34 -29.98
C LYS A 24 -0.03 16.98 -28.65
N ARG A 25 -1.17 17.67 -28.58
CA ARG A 25 -1.67 18.27 -27.33
C ARG A 25 -1.83 17.22 -26.22
N SER A 26 -2.35 16.04 -26.54
CA SER A 26 -2.47 14.95 -25.58
C SER A 26 -1.10 14.47 -25.08
N ILE A 27 -0.14 14.26 -26.00
CA ILE A 27 1.23 13.88 -25.64
C ILE A 27 1.90 14.96 -24.77
N ASP A 28 1.75 16.23 -25.13
CA ASP A 28 2.34 17.35 -24.38
C ASP A 28 1.74 17.43 -22.97
N MET A 29 0.44 17.17 -22.83
CA MET A 29 -0.23 17.07 -21.52
C MET A 29 0.36 15.93 -20.67
N HIS A 30 0.45 14.72 -21.22
CA HIS A 30 1.02 13.58 -20.50
C HIS A 30 2.50 13.77 -20.16
N THR A 31 3.27 14.39 -21.05
CA THR A 31 4.69 14.71 -20.85
C THR A 31 4.88 15.73 -19.74
N ASN A 32 4.04 16.76 -19.69
CA ASN A 32 4.06 17.74 -18.61
C ASN A 32 3.73 17.09 -17.26
N ILE A 33 2.68 16.27 -17.19
CA ILE A 33 2.31 15.54 -15.97
C ILE A 33 3.47 14.63 -15.53
N ALA A 34 4.05 13.85 -16.45
CA ALA A 34 5.17 12.96 -16.15
C ALA A 34 6.40 13.72 -15.63
N THR A 35 6.71 14.89 -16.21
CA THR A 35 7.84 15.73 -15.78
C THR A 35 7.60 16.33 -14.40
N ALA A 36 6.38 16.81 -14.13
CA ALA A 36 6.00 17.31 -12.82
C ALA A 36 6.09 16.22 -11.74
N LEU A 37 5.57 15.02 -12.01
CA LEU A 37 5.65 13.88 -11.11
C LEU A 37 7.09 13.46 -10.85
N LEU A 38 7.93 13.41 -11.88
CA LEU A 38 9.34 13.05 -11.76
C LEU A 38 10.11 14.06 -10.90
N ASN A 39 9.78 15.35 -10.98
CA ASN A 39 10.38 16.37 -10.14
C ASN A 39 9.97 16.21 -8.67
N GLU A 40 8.69 15.95 -8.40
CA GLU A 40 8.18 15.69 -7.04
C GLU A 40 8.83 14.44 -6.41
N VAL A 41 8.91 13.33 -7.17
CA VAL A 41 9.55 12.08 -6.71
C VAL A 41 11.01 12.31 -6.33
N LYS A 42 11.74 13.12 -7.12
CA LYS A 42 13.14 13.47 -6.83
C LYS A 42 13.28 14.42 -5.65
N ALA A 43 12.41 15.43 -5.54
CA ALA A 43 12.47 16.42 -4.45
C ALA A 43 12.27 15.77 -3.08
N ARG A 44 11.38 14.79 -3.01
CA ARG A 44 11.04 14.07 -1.77
C ARG A 44 11.83 12.77 -1.57
N GLU A 45 12.67 12.39 -2.54
CA GLU A 45 13.45 11.14 -2.55
C GLU A 45 12.62 9.89 -2.26
N LEU A 46 11.43 9.78 -2.87
CA LEU A 46 10.50 8.66 -2.64
C LEU A 46 11.11 7.28 -2.92
N ALA A 47 12.12 7.21 -3.79
CA ALA A 47 12.84 5.97 -4.06
C ALA A 47 13.49 5.38 -2.80
N ASN A 48 14.06 6.24 -1.94
CA ASN A 48 14.69 5.83 -0.69
C ASN A 48 13.64 5.29 0.30
N TYR A 49 12.50 5.96 0.43
CA TYR A 49 11.38 5.48 1.26
C TYR A 49 10.87 4.12 0.79
N TYR A 50 10.73 3.92 -0.52
CA TYR A 50 10.30 2.64 -1.09
C TYR A 50 11.28 1.51 -0.79
N GLU A 51 12.59 1.75 -0.97
CA GLU A 51 13.62 0.77 -0.67
C GLU A 51 13.65 0.41 0.81
N LEU A 52 13.54 1.40 1.71
CA LEU A 52 13.47 1.18 3.16
C LEU A 52 12.24 0.37 3.56
N GLU A 53 11.07 0.67 2.99
CA GLU A 53 9.83 -0.08 3.24
C GLU A 53 9.95 -1.55 2.80
N ASP A 54 10.61 -1.82 1.67
CA ASP A 54 10.84 -3.19 1.20
C ASP A 54 11.81 -3.95 2.13
N LEU A 55 12.84 -3.25 2.63
CA LEU A 55 13.82 -3.79 3.55
C LEU A 55 13.21 -4.15 4.92
N PHE A 56 12.18 -3.44 5.38
CA PHE A 56 11.50 -3.76 6.65
C PHE A 56 10.98 -5.20 6.69
N SER A 57 10.60 -5.79 5.57
CA SER A 57 10.16 -7.19 5.55
C SER A 57 11.31 -8.15 5.89
N SER A 58 12.52 -7.90 5.39
CA SER A 58 13.66 -8.81 5.49
C SER A 58 14.61 -8.52 6.66
N GLN A 59 14.70 -7.26 7.10
CA GLN A 59 15.63 -6.84 8.14
C GLN A 59 15.17 -7.19 9.57
N SER A 60 16.07 -7.07 10.54
CA SER A 60 15.74 -7.17 11.96
C SER A 60 14.94 -5.94 12.44
N VAL A 61 14.19 -6.09 13.53
CA VAL A 61 13.45 -4.96 14.14
C VAL A 61 14.40 -3.84 14.56
N GLY A 62 15.53 -4.17 15.19
CA GLY A 62 16.49 -3.17 15.69
C GLY A 62 17.13 -2.34 14.58
N THR A 63 17.49 -2.96 13.44
CA THR A 63 18.05 -2.22 12.29
C THR A 63 17.00 -1.32 11.65
N SER A 64 15.78 -1.83 11.48
CA SER A 64 14.67 -1.07 10.87
C SER A 64 14.29 0.17 11.70
N VAL A 65 14.26 0.05 13.03
CA VAL A 65 14.00 1.17 13.95
C VAL A 65 15.11 2.23 13.83
N ALA A 66 16.38 1.81 13.81
CA ALA A 66 17.51 2.73 13.68
C ALA A 66 17.54 3.43 12.32
N GLU A 67 17.07 2.80 11.25
CA GLU A 67 16.93 3.42 9.92
C GLU A 67 15.80 4.46 9.90
N LEU A 68 14.66 4.19 10.54
CA LEU A 68 13.59 5.19 10.69
C LEU A 68 14.02 6.37 11.55
N ASP A 69 14.74 6.14 12.65
CA ASP A 69 15.24 7.24 13.51
C ASP A 69 16.17 8.18 12.73
N LYS A 70 16.94 7.65 11.76
CA LYS A 70 17.74 8.48 10.85
C LYS A 70 16.88 9.32 9.92
N LEU A 71 15.77 8.78 9.40
CA LEU A 71 14.80 9.54 8.59
C LEU A 71 14.08 10.63 9.39
N PHE A 72 13.99 10.49 10.71
CA PHE A 72 13.43 11.50 11.60
C PHE A 72 14.40 12.65 11.92
N SER A 73 15.67 12.54 11.52
CA SER A 73 16.61 13.66 11.67
C SER A 73 16.26 14.82 10.72
N GLU A 74 16.53 16.07 11.15
CA GLU A 74 16.10 17.29 10.42
C GLU A 74 16.66 17.42 9.00
N ASP A 75 17.76 16.74 8.68
CA ASP A 75 18.41 16.79 7.37
C ASP A 75 17.80 15.81 6.34
N ALA A 76 16.90 14.91 6.78
CA ALA A 76 16.35 13.88 5.91
C ALA A 76 15.19 14.40 5.06
N LYS A 77 15.34 14.27 3.73
CA LYS A 77 14.32 14.64 2.74
C LYS A 77 13.04 13.82 2.87
N GLY A 78 11.96 14.35 2.29
CA GLY A 78 10.62 13.76 2.33
C GLY A 78 9.66 14.59 3.18
N THR A 79 8.37 14.38 2.97
CA THR A 79 7.34 15.08 3.76
C THR A 79 7.12 14.40 5.10
N VAL A 80 6.58 15.13 6.07
CA VAL A 80 6.16 14.55 7.36
C VAL A 80 5.21 13.36 7.14
N LEU A 81 4.34 13.47 6.14
CA LEU A 81 3.41 12.41 5.74
C LEU A 81 4.14 11.14 5.28
N ASP A 82 5.21 11.26 4.49
CA ASP A 82 6.02 10.11 4.04
C ASP A 82 6.68 9.41 5.22
N LYS A 83 7.20 10.19 6.18
CA LYS A 83 7.80 9.69 7.42
C LYS A 83 6.76 8.95 8.28
N THR A 84 5.55 9.50 8.42
CA THR A 84 4.45 8.83 9.12
C THR A 84 4.05 7.52 8.43
N ARG A 85 3.97 7.50 7.10
CA ARG A 85 3.65 6.29 6.32
C ARG A 85 4.70 5.19 6.53
N ALA A 86 5.98 5.53 6.44
CA ALA A 86 7.06 4.58 6.64
C ALA A 86 7.00 3.95 8.06
N LEU A 87 6.68 4.76 9.08
CA LEU A 87 6.47 4.26 10.45
C LEU A 87 5.26 3.31 10.56
N MET A 88 4.14 3.62 9.89
CA MET A 88 2.98 2.73 9.85
C MET A 88 3.31 1.39 9.15
N VAL A 89 4.05 1.44 8.04
CA VAL A 89 4.49 0.23 7.32
C VAL A 89 5.40 -0.62 8.20
N LEU A 90 6.34 -0.01 8.94
CA LEU A 90 7.19 -0.74 9.88
C LEU A 90 6.36 -1.45 10.96
N TYR A 91 5.43 -0.73 11.59
CA TYR A 91 4.57 -1.28 12.64
C TYR A 91 3.76 -2.48 12.14
N LEU A 92 3.18 -2.38 10.94
CA LEU A 92 2.42 -3.48 10.34
C LEU A 92 3.33 -4.67 10.02
N THR A 93 4.50 -4.42 9.43
CA THR A 93 5.43 -5.47 8.98
C THR A 93 6.11 -6.20 10.14
N LYS A 94 6.26 -5.54 11.30
CA LYS A 94 6.92 -6.08 12.49
C LYS A 94 5.97 -6.14 13.70
N PRO A 95 5.10 -7.16 13.79
CA PRO A 95 4.19 -7.32 14.94
C PRO A 95 4.92 -7.63 16.26
N SER A 96 6.20 -8.02 16.21
CA SER A 96 7.04 -8.30 17.38
C SER A 96 7.70 -7.06 18.00
N MET A 97 7.39 -5.86 17.50
CA MET A 97 7.98 -4.62 18.00
C MET A 97 7.51 -4.32 19.44
N THR A 98 8.45 -3.97 20.31
CA THR A 98 8.13 -3.67 21.71
C THR A 98 7.39 -2.33 21.84
N PRO A 99 6.53 -2.16 22.86
CA PRO A 99 5.81 -0.90 23.06
C PRO A 99 6.77 0.27 23.32
N GLN A 100 7.92 0.03 23.95
CA GLN A 100 8.93 1.07 24.19
C GLN A 100 9.56 1.60 22.90
N GLN A 101 9.86 0.72 21.94
CA GLN A 101 10.38 1.13 20.62
C GLN A 101 9.35 1.92 19.82
N LEU A 102 8.07 1.56 19.95
CA LEU A 102 7.00 2.30 19.30
C LEU A 102 6.82 3.70 19.91
N GLU A 103 6.89 3.82 21.23
CA GLU A 103 6.77 5.11 21.92
C GLU A 103 7.95 6.03 21.61
N SER A 104 9.17 5.51 21.48
CA SER A 104 10.33 6.32 21.06
C SER A 104 10.17 6.85 19.63
N LEU A 105 9.66 6.02 18.71
CA LEU A 105 9.39 6.43 17.33
C LEU A 105 8.25 7.45 17.23
N ILE A 106 7.21 7.31 18.05
CA ILE A 106 6.12 8.30 18.14
C ILE A 106 6.66 9.62 18.66
N ALA A 107 7.46 9.61 19.73
CA ALA A 107 8.10 10.82 20.25
C ALA A 107 9.06 11.45 19.24
N GLY A 108 9.73 10.65 18.41
CA GLY A 108 10.53 11.13 17.27
C GLY A 108 9.68 11.81 16.21
N LEU A 109 8.54 11.22 15.86
CA LEU A 109 7.61 11.77 14.87
C LEU A 109 6.96 13.08 15.34
N GLU A 110 6.57 13.16 16.61
CA GLU A 110 5.96 14.35 17.22
C GLU A 110 6.93 15.55 17.22
N LYS A 111 8.24 15.33 17.29
CA LYS A 111 9.26 16.40 17.18
C LYS A 111 9.30 17.05 15.80
N ILE A 112 8.83 16.36 14.77
CA ILE A 112 8.79 16.84 13.37
C ILE A 112 7.37 17.29 13.01
N ASP A 113 6.53 17.61 14.01
CA ASP A 113 5.12 17.96 13.86
C ASP A 113 4.29 16.89 13.12
N GLY A 114 4.66 15.61 13.26
CA GLY A 114 3.90 14.50 12.67
C GLY A 114 2.73 14.03 13.53
N ASP A 115 1.63 13.66 12.87
CA ASP A 115 0.41 13.19 13.53
C ASP A 115 0.53 11.73 14.01
N ALA A 116 0.23 11.52 15.29
CA ALA A 116 0.23 10.20 15.94
C ALA A 116 -1.15 9.49 15.89
N ALA A 117 -2.22 10.16 15.46
CA ALA A 117 -3.55 9.56 15.37
C ALA A 117 -3.61 8.27 14.50
N PRO A 118 -2.90 8.18 13.36
CA PRO A 118 -2.94 6.97 12.52
C PRO A 118 -2.36 5.75 13.23
N LEU A 119 -1.31 5.92 14.05
CA LEU A 119 -0.70 4.84 14.81
C LEU A 119 -1.58 4.38 15.97
N LYS A 120 -2.25 5.31 16.65
CA LYS A 120 -3.24 4.97 17.70
C LYS A 120 -4.38 4.13 17.14
N PHE A 121 -4.85 4.47 15.93
CA PHE A 121 -5.85 3.65 15.23
C PHE A 121 -5.32 2.24 14.92
N LEU A 122 -4.09 2.13 14.39
CA LEU A 122 -3.48 0.82 14.11
C LEU A 122 -3.28 -0.03 15.37
N GLN A 123 -2.88 0.58 16.49
CA GLN A 123 -2.79 -0.11 17.79
C GLN A 123 -4.15 -0.66 18.23
N HIS A 124 -5.21 0.15 18.14
CA HIS A 124 -6.56 -0.28 18.46
C HIS A 124 -7.02 -1.43 17.56
N GLN A 125 -6.76 -1.33 16.25
CA GLN A 125 -7.10 -2.38 15.29
C GLN A 125 -6.34 -3.70 15.58
N SER A 126 -5.04 -3.62 15.93
CA SER A 126 -4.24 -4.78 16.32
C SER A 126 -4.77 -5.44 17.61
N SER A 127 -5.20 -4.63 18.59
CA SER A 127 -5.84 -5.14 19.81
C SER A 127 -7.14 -5.90 19.53
N ILE A 128 -8.01 -5.35 18.66
CA ILE A 128 -9.26 -6.02 18.25
C ILE A 128 -8.94 -7.34 17.54
N ARG A 129 -7.93 -7.35 16.66
CA ARG A 129 -7.51 -8.55 15.92
C ARG A 129 -7.02 -9.64 16.88
N ASN A 130 -6.16 -9.31 17.83
CA ASN A 130 -5.63 -10.25 18.82
C ASN A 130 -6.74 -10.84 19.69
N MET A 131 -7.70 -10.02 20.13
CA MET A 131 -8.84 -10.47 20.93
C MET A 131 -9.81 -11.37 20.13
N THR A 132 -10.01 -11.08 18.85
CA THR A 132 -10.82 -11.89 17.93
C THR A 132 -10.17 -13.26 17.69
N ALA A 133 -8.86 -13.28 17.42
CA ALA A 133 -8.11 -14.52 17.23
C ALA A 133 -8.14 -15.41 18.48
N ALA A 134 -8.00 -14.83 19.67
CA ALA A 134 -8.11 -15.54 20.94
C ALA A 134 -9.51 -16.13 21.18
N SER A 135 -10.57 -15.40 20.80
CA SER A 135 -11.96 -15.86 20.91
C SER A 135 -12.27 -17.04 19.99
N ILE A 136 -11.74 -17.03 18.76
CA ILE A 136 -11.89 -18.14 17.80
C ILE A 136 -11.12 -19.37 18.28
N ALA A 137 -9.88 -19.20 18.76
CA ALA A 137 -9.07 -20.29 19.30
C ALA A 137 -9.70 -20.95 20.54
N ALA A 138 -10.29 -20.17 21.44
CA ALA A 138 -10.99 -20.68 22.63
C ALA A 138 -12.27 -21.47 22.29
N THR A 139 -12.88 -21.22 21.12
CA THR A 139 -14.06 -21.95 20.66
C THR A 139 -13.70 -23.31 20.03
N ALA A 140 -12.46 -23.47 19.54
CA ALA A 140 -11.97 -24.72 18.96
C ALA A 140 -11.59 -25.79 20.00
N SER A 141 -11.40 -25.42 21.27
CA SER A 141 -11.12 -26.35 22.37
C SER A 141 -12.37 -26.94 23.04
N HIS A 142 -13.58 -26.55 22.60
CA HIS A 142 -14.84 -27.02 23.17
C HIS A 142 -15.75 -27.66 22.10
N THR A 143 -15.25 -28.66 21.38
CA THR A 143 -16.11 -29.56 20.58
C THR A 143 -16.04 -30.99 21.10
N ALA A 144 -16.50 -31.17 22.34
CA ALA A 144 -16.83 -32.47 22.91
C ALA A 144 -18.04 -32.35 23.86
N SER A 145 -19.17 -31.83 23.38
CA SER A 145 -20.49 -32.13 23.95
C SER A 145 -21.62 -31.60 23.07
N SER A 146 -22.58 -32.50 22.84
CA SER A 146 -23.83 -32.37 22.10
C SER A 146 -24.71 -31.14 22.37
N ASN A 147 -25.44 -30.76 21.31
CA ASN A 147 -26.66 -29.92 21.22
C ASN A 147 -26.55 -28.45 20.77
N PRO A 148 -27.56 -27.93 20.02
CA PRO A 148 -27.34 -27.00 18.92
C PRO A 148 -27.90 -25.58 19.16
N LEU A 149 -27.55 -24.69 18.23
CA LEU A 149 -28.18 -23.41 17.91
C LEU A 149 -27.89 -22.21 18.83
N SER A 150 -26.65 -21.71 18.70
CA SER A 150 -26.32 -20.31 18.99
C SER A 150 -25.98 -19.63 17.66
N ALA A 151 -26.63 -18.51 17.33
CA ALA A 151 -26.37 -17.74 16.11
C ALA A 151 -24.89 -17.27 15.96
N ALA A 152 -24.08 -17.40 17.02
CA ALA A 152 -22.64 -17.14 16.98
C ALA A 152 -21.82 -18.29 16.36
N SER A 153 -22.27 -19.55 16.45
CA SER A 153 -21.52 -20.68 15.89
C SER A 153 -21.67 -20.80 14.36
N VAL A 154 -22.75 -20.26 13.80
CA VAL A 154 -22.96 -20.16 12.34
C VAL A 154 -22.06 -19.09 11.69
N VAL A 155 -21.73 -18.01 12.41
CA VAL A 155 -20.78 -16.99 11.94
C VAL A 155 -19.34 -17.50 12.03
N GLY A 156 -18.97 -18.21 13.10
CA GLY A 156 -17.64 -18.81 13.25
C GLY A 156 -17.36 -19.95 12.25
N SER A 157 -18.39 -20.70 11.85
CA SER A 157 -18.26 -21.74 10.81
C SER A 157 -18.30 -21.17 9.38
N LEU A 158 -18.91 -20.01 9.15
CA LEU A 158 -18.79 -19.28 7.87
C LEU A 158 -17.43 -18.59 7.72
N PHE A 159 -16.84 -18.09 8.80
CA PHE A 159 -15.51 -17.50 8.77
C PHE A 159 -14.41 -18.58 8.64
N SER A 160 -14.50 -19.69 9.39
CA SER A 160 -13.50 -20.78 9.27
C SER A 160 -13.68 -21.70 8.05
N LYS A 161 -14.87 -21.76 7.42
CA LYS A 161 -15.03 -22.37 6.08
C LYS A 161 -15.01 -21.34 4.94
N GLY A 162 -14.82 -20.06 5.25
CA GLY A 162 -14.77 -18.96 4.27
C GLY A 162 -13.55 -19.03 3.35
N GLU A 163 -12.48 -19.70 3.78
CA GLU A 163 -11.32 -20.01 2.95
C GLU A 163 -11.57 -21.08 1.88
N GLY A 164 -12.66 -21.86 1.98
CA GLY A 164 -13.01 -22.89 1.01
C GLY A 164 -13.95 -22.45 -0.11
N LEU A 165 -14.80 -21.44 0.11
CA LEU A 165 -15.84 -21.03 -0.86
C LEU A 165 -15.39 -19.90 -1.80
N LEU A 166 -14.43 -19.07 -1.39
CA LEU A 166 -13.80 -18.08 -2.27
C LEU A 166 -12.63 -18.67 -3.09
N SER A 167 -12.03 -19.76 -2.59
CA SER A 167 -10.95 -20.49 -3.29
C SER A 167 -11.42 -21.22 -4.56
N ALA A 168 -12.66 -21.71 -4.58
CA ALA A 168 -13.23 -22.36 -5.77
C ALA A 168 -13.58 -21.37 -6.90
N GLY A 169 -13.71 -20.07 -6.62
CA GLY A 169 -14.08 -19.03 -7.60
C GLY A 169 -12.95 -18.13 -8.11
N PHE A 170 -11.79 -18.11 -7.43
CA PHE A 170 -10.67 -17.21 -7.78
C PHE A 170 -9.59 -17.82 -8.70
N ASN A 171 -9.69 -19.11 -9.02
CA ASN A 171 -8.74 -19.78 -9.94
C ASN A 171 -8.81 -19.25 -11.39
N SER A 172 -9.80 -18.44 -11.73
CA SER A 172 -9.95 -17.81 -13.07
C SER A 172 -9.35 -16.41 -13.18
N ILE A 173 -8.80 -15.82 -12.09
CA ILE A 173 -8.24 -14.45 -12.08
C ILE A 173 -6.73 -14.43 -11.72
N GLN A 174 -6.09 -15.59 -11.72
CA GLN A 174 -4.64 -15.80 -11.44
C GLN A 174 -3.69 -15.11 -12.45
N ASN A 175 -4.17 -14.21 -13.32
CA ASN A 175 -3.36 -13.48 -14.30
C ASN A 175 -3.49 -11.95 -14.23
N ILE A 176 -4.11 -11.38 -13.19
CA ILE A 176 -4.24 -9.91 -13.02
C ILE A 176 -3.64 -9.39 -11.70
N MET A 177 -2.90 -10.21 -10.94
CA MET A 177 -2.13 -9.70 -9.80
C MET A 177 -0.69 -10.23 -9.79
N PRO A 178 0.31 -9.35 -9.61
CA PRO A 178 1.71 -9.76 -9.53
C PRO A 178 1.95 -10.61 -8.28
N SER A 179 2.58 -11.75 -8.48
CA SER A 179 2.93 -12.82 -7.54
C SER A 179 3.99 -12.44 -6.49
N LYS A 180 4.20 -11.16 -6.21
CA LYS A 180 5.16 -10.68 -5.22
C LYS A 180 4.57 -9.55 -4.40
N LYS A 181 3.98 -9.90 -3.27
CA LYS A 181 4.01 -9.22 -1.97
C LYS A 181 2.79 -9.69 -1.18
N GLU A 182 3.03 -10.44 -0.11
CA GLU A 182 2.07 -10.54 0.97
C GLU A 182 1.78 -9.11 1.44
N LEU A 183 0.63 -8.56 1.07
CA LEU A 183 0.13 -7.34 1.69
C LEU A 183 -0.18 -7.69 3.14
N VAL A 184 0.69 -7.25 4.03
CA VAL A 184 0.57 -7.32 5.49
C VAL A 184 -0.78 -6.75 6.01
N ILE A 185 -1.48 -5.98 5.18
CA ILE A 185 -2.81 -5.42 5.47
C ILE A 185 -3.91 -6.50 5.53
N CYS A 186 -3.74 -7.66 4.87
CA CYS A 186 -4.75 -8.72 4.81
C CYS A 186 -4.48 -9.94 5.71
N GLN A 187 -3.41 -9.94 6.50
CA GLN A 187 -3.20 -10.93 7.58
C GLN A 187 -3.71 -10.39 8.91
#